data_AF-A0A534PZN6-F1
#
_entry.id   AF-A0A534PZN6-F1
#
_cell.length_a   1.000
_cell.length_b   1.000
_cell.length_c   1.000
_cell.angle_alpha   90.00
_cell.angle_beta   90.00
_cell.angle_gamma   90.00
#
_symmetry.space_group_name_H-M   'P 1'
#
loop_
_entity.id
_entity.type
_entity.pdbx_description
1 polymer ?
#
loop_
_entity_poly.entity_id
_entity_poly.type
_entity_poly.pdbx_seq_one_letter_code
_entity_poly.pdbx_strand_id
1 'polypeptide(L)'
;MNPACQADDARIARFRTGTALIWFGQLGGMIGEFARRYPGAARGQDVYAIMREVQLPPALRVGQGYGKVSWAVRTIFESYTGWFQRRATSELYADAPDAASADLVELAGAKVVLDRARGRLAAGDPLRALRLAEAVAAAEPASRDAASLLVDVHEALLAAGGDVNFWESGWLHHQIARWRAVADG
;
A
#
# COMPACT_ATOMS: atom_id res chain seq x y z
N MET A 1 -26.63 -0.81 24.62
CA MET A 1 -25.75 -1.81 23.99
C MET A 1 -26.62 -3.02 23.63
N ASN A 2 -26.57 -3.53 22.38
CA ASN A 2 -27.51 -4.55 21.89
C ASN A 2 -27.17 -5.95 22.43
N PRO A 3 -28.07 -6.62 23.19
CA PRO A 3 -27.83 -7.96 23.73
C PRO A 3 -27.55 -9.03 22.66
N ALA A 4 -28.10 -8.87 21.45
CA ALA A 4 -27.88 -9.79 20.34
C ALA A 4 -26.44 -9.73 19.80
N CYS A 5 -25.82 -8.54 19.77
CA CYS A 5 -24.41 -8.39 19.38
C CYS A 5 -23.48 -9.09 20.39
N GLN A 6 -23.76 -8.94 21.69
CA GLN A 6 -22.92 -9.55 22.73
C GLN A 6 -22.99 -11.07 22.72
N ALA A 7 -24.17 -11.63 22.43
CA ALA A 7 -24.34 -13.07 22.27
C ALA A 7 -23.58 -13.60 21.03
N ASP A 8 -23.53 -12.82 19.95
CA ASP A 8 -22.81 -13.22 18.73
C ASP A 8 -21.29 -13.08 18.86
N ASP A 9 -20.80 -12.04 19.55
CA ASP A 9 -19.39 -11.88 19.89
C ASP A 9 -18.88 -13.01 20.78
N ALA A 10 -19.67 -13.41 21.79
CA ALA A 10 -19.35 -14.55 22.65
C ALA A 10 -19.35 -15.89 21.89
N ARG A 11 -20.23 -16.04 20.89
CA ARG A 11 -20.29 -17.20 20.01
C ARG A 11 -19.06 -17.26 19.09
N ILE A 12 -18.67 -16.14 18.50
CA ILE A 12 -17.48 -16.01 17.63
C ILE A 12 -16.20 -16.25 18.43
N ALA A 13 -16.11 -15.74 19.65
CA ALA A 13 -14.98 -15.98 20.54
C ALA A 13 -14.83 -17.48 20.88
N ARG A 14 -15.93 -18.16 21.26
CA ARG A 14 -15.91 -19.61 21.53
C ARG A 14 -15.58 -20.44 20.28
N PHE A 15 -16.06 -20.03 19.11
CA PHE A 15 -15.71 -20.65 17.84
C PHE A 15 -14.21 -20.55 17.55
N ARG A 16 -13.62 -19.36 17.76
CA ARG A 16 -12.17 -19.12 17.59
C ARG A 16 -11.32 -20.00 18.50
N THR A 17 -11.69 -20.16 19.77
CA THR A 17 -10.93 -20.98 20.73
C THR A 17 -11.04 -22.48 20.47
N GLY A 18 -12.22 -22.95 20.02
CA GLY A 18 -12.46 -24.37 19.74
C GLY A 18 -11.93 -24.87 18.39
N THR A 19 -11.79 -23.98 17.39
CA THR A 19 -11.40 -24.37 16.02
C THR A 19 -10.00 -23.95 15.59
N ALA A 20 -9.24 -23.24 16.44
CA ALA A 20 -7.85 -22.87 16.14
C ALA A 20 -7.01 -24.09 15.70
N LEU A 21 -7.15 -25.24 16.36
CA LEU A 21 -6.44 -26.47 15.97
C LEU A 21 -6.92 -27.08 14.65
N ILE A 22 -8.17 -26.85 14.23
CA ILE A 22 -8.73 -27.33 12.96
C ILE A 22 -8.24 -26.48 11.78
N TRP A 23 -8.18 -25.16 11.97
CA TRP A 23 -7.68 -24.23 10.94
C TRP A 23 -6.15 -24.21 10.84
N PHE A 24 -5.43 -24.41 11.95
CA PHE A 24 -3.96 -24.37 11.97
C PHE A 24 -3.29 -25.74 11.78
N GLY A 25 -3.98 -26.86 11.99
CA GLY A 25 -3.44 -28.21 11.75
C GLY A 25 -3.10 -28.49 10.29
N GLN A 26 -3.83 -27.86 9.36
CA GLN A 26 -3.56 -27.93 7.91
C GLN A 26 -2.68 -26.78 7.39
N LEU A 27 -2.37 -25.77 8.21
CA LEU A 27 -1.64 -24.59 7.77
C LEU A 27 -0.26 -24.95 7.22
N GLY A 28 0.45 -25.88 7.85
CA GLY A 28 1.73 -26.39 7.34
C GLY A 28 1.60 -27.06 5.96
N GLY A 29 0.52 -27.82 5.75
CA GLY A 29 0.23 -28.46 4.47
C GLY A 29 -0.15 -27.47 3.37
N MET A 30 -0.98 -26.48 3.70
CA MET A 30 -1.38 -25.41 2.78
C MET A 30 -0.21 -24.49 2.41
N ILE A 31 0.64 -24.13 3.38
CA ILE A 31 1.89 -23.39 3.12
C ILE A 31 2.80 -24.22 2.21
N GLY A 32 2.90 -25.53 2.44
CA GLY A 32 3.69 -26.44 1.60
C GLY A 32 3.12 -26.64 0.19
N GLU A 33 1.80 -26.63 0.02
CA GLU A 33 1.16 -26.67 -1.29
C GLU A 33 1.31 -25.33 -2.02
N PHE A 34 1.10 -24.22 -1.33
CA PHE A 34 1.29 -22.88 -1.85
C PHE A 34 2.74 -22.66 -2.30
N ALA A 35 3.72 -23.06 -1.50
CA ALA A 35 5.14 -22.98 -1.86
C ALA A 35 5.51 -23.88 -3.05
N ARG A 36 4.83 -25.03 -3.23
CA ARG A 36 5.02 -25.89 -4.42
C ARG A 36 4.37 -25.31 -5.67
N ARG A 37 3.19 -24.70 -5.53
CA ARG A 37 2.44 -24.06 -6.61
C ARG A 37 3.10 -22.75 -7.06
N TYR A 38 3.76 -22.07 -6.12
CA TYR A 38 4.49 -20.83 -6.33
C TYR A 38 5.93 -20.98 -5.78
N PRO A 39 6.82 -21.71 -6.49
CA PRO A 39 8.18 -22.02 -6.01
C PRO A 39 9.05 -20.78 -5.75
N GLY A 40 8.67 -19.60 -6.26
CA GLY A 40 9.27 -18.31 -5.93
C GLY A 40 8.83 -17.72 -4.58
N ALA A 41 7.70 -18.14 -4.02
CA ALA A 41 7.19 -17.65 -2.73
C ALA A 41 8.06 -18.11 -1.54
N ALA A 42 8.95 -19.09 -1.70
CA ALA A 42 9.86 -19.52 -0.64
C ALA A 42 11.11 -18.62 -0.50
N ARG A 43 11.36 -17.70 -1.45
CA ARG A 43 12.50 -16.77 -1.43
C ARG A 43 12.00 -15.34 -1.50
N GLY A 44 12.16 -14.56 -0.43
CA GLY A 44 11.95 -13.12 -0.44
C GLY A 44 10.61 -12.69 -1.04
N GLN A 45 9.51 -13.06 -0.39
CA GLN A 45 8.17 -12.69 -0.84
C GLN A 45 8.05 -11.16 -0.94
N ASP A 46 7.92 -10.65 -2.17
CA ASP A 46 7.62 -9.24 -2.41
C ASP A 46 6.13 -9.02 -2.10
N VAL A 47 5.83 -8.49 -0.92
CA VAL A 47 4.47 -8.15 -0.51
C VAL A 47 3.76 -7.30 -1.56
N TYR A 48 4.47 -6.41 -2.26
CA TYR A 48 3.87 -5.56 -3.28
C TYR A 48 3.49 -6.36 -4.54
N ALA A 49 4.24 -7.41 -4.89
CA ALA A 49 3.84 -8.34 -5.95
C ALA A 49 2.57 -9.11 -5.56
N ILE A 50 2.53 -9.63 -4.33
CA ILE A 50 1.36 -10.36 -3.82
C ILE A 50 0.12 -9.45 -3.79
N MET A 51 0.27 -8.20 -3.37
CA MET A 51 -0.81 -7.19 -3.40
C MET A 51 -1.37 -6.95 -4.81
N ARG A 52 -0.55 -7.04 -5.85
CA ARG A 52 -0.98 -6.85 -7.25
C ARG A 52 -1.65 -8.10 -7.83
N GLU A 53 -1.14 -9.27 -7.49
CA GLU A 53 -1.51 -10.53 -8.14
C GLU A 53 -2.72 -11.22 -7.49
N VAL A 54 -2.88 -11.09 -6.17
CA VAL A 54 -3.97 -11.78 -5.46
C VAL A 54 -5.32 -11.15 -5.79
N GLN A 55 -6.20 -11.97 -6.34
CA GLN A 55 -7.60 -11.64 -6.61
C GLN A 55 -8.52 -12.68 -5.96
N LEU A 56 -9.68 -12.24 -5.49
CA LEU A 56 -10.68 -13.17 -4.96
C LEU A 56 -11.33 -13.95 -6.11
N PRO A 57 -11.55 -15.26 -5.94
CA PRO A 57 -12.31 -16.03 -6.94
C PRO A 57 -13.73 -15.46 -7.05
N PRO A 58 -14.42 -15.62 -8.20
CA PRO A 58 -15.72 -15.01 -8.44
C PRO A 58 -16.77 -15.29 -7.35
N ALA A 59 -16.74 -16.50 -6.76
CA ALA A 59 -17.66 -16.91 -5.69
C ALA A 59 -17.42 -16.18 -4.36
N LEU A 60 -16.24 -15.58 -4.15
CA LEU A 60 -15.87 -14.82 -2.95
C LEU A 60 -15.78 -13.32 -3.22
N ARG A 61 -16.23 -12.85 -4.38
CA ARG A 61 -16.18 -11.43 -4.73
C ARG A 61 -17.03 -10.62 -3.74
N VAL A 62 -16.40 -9.64 -3.12
CA VAL A 62 -17.02 -8.67 -2.21
C VAL A 62 -16.81 -7.25 -2.71
N GLY A 63 -17.68 -6.33 -2.28
CA GLY A 63 -17.50 -4.91 -2.58
C GLY A 63 -16.23 -4.36 -1.93
N GLN A 64 -15.51 -3.50 -2.66
CA GLN A 64 -14.27 -2.86 -2.19
C GLN A 64 -14.46 -1.36 -1.90
N GLY A 65 -15.69 -0.95 -1.56
CA GLY A 65 -16.03 0.45 -1.29
C GLY A 65 -15.49 0.98 0.06
N TYR A 66 -15.07 0.10 0.97
CA TYR A 66 -14.49 0.47 2.27
C TYR A 66 -13.07 -0.11 2.43
N GLY A 67 -12.88 -1.41 2.24
CA GLY A 67 -11.55 -2.03 2.16
C GLY A 67 -11.15 -2.38 0.72
N LYS A 68 -9.88 -2.74 0.50
CA LYS A 68 -9.39 -3.35 -0.75
C LYS A 68 -8.77 -4.72 -0.49
N VAL A 69 -8.90 -5.64 -1.44
CA VAL A 69 -8.26 -6.97 -1.40
C VAL A 69 -6.75 -6.81 -1.26
N SER A 70 -6.15 -5.91 -2.05
CA SER A 70 -4.71 -5.61 -1.96
C SER A 70 -4.30 -5.08 -0.59
N TRP A 71 -5.14 -4.26 0.07
CA TRP A 71 -4.87 -3.79 1.43
C TRP A 71 -4.96 -4.92 2.44
N ALA A 72 -6.00 -5.75 2.37
CA ALA A 72 -6.16 -6.91 3.24
C ALA A 72 -5.00 -7.91 3.08
N VAL A 73 -4.52 -8.14 1.85
CA VAL A 73 -3.34 -8.96 1.57
C VAL A 73 -2.12 -8.44 2.32
N ARG A 74 -1.85 -7.13 2.23
CA ARG A 74 -0.74 -6.51 2.97
C ARG A 74 -0.92 -6.63 4.48
N THR A 75 -2.12 -6.36 4.99
CA THR A 75 -2.42 -6.47 6.42
C THR A 75 -2.18 -7.89 6.92
N ILE A 76 -2.66 -8.92 6.20
CA ILE A 76 -2.43 -10.32 6.55
C ILE A 76 -0.93 -10.61 6.52
N PHE A 77 -0.25 -10.26 5.43
CA PHE A 77 1.19 -10.48 5.30
C PHE A 77 1.95 -9.92 6.49
N GLU A 78 1.80 -8.61 6.77
CA GLU A 78 2.51 -7.93 7.87
C GLU A 78 2.08 -8.45 9.25
N SER A 79 0.85 -8.92 9.43
CA SER A 79 0.40 -9.54 10.69
C SER A 79 1.09 -10.86 10.99
N TYR A 80 1.49 -11.61 9.95
CA TYR A 80 2.19 -12.89 10.10
C TYR A 80 3.71 -12.77 10.03
N THR A 81 4.24 -11.85 9.23
CA THR A 81 5.71 -11.69 9.07
C THR A 81 6.31 -10.68 10.04
N GLY A 82 5.50 -9.77 10.59
CA GLY A 82 5.98 -8.62 11.32
C GLY A 82 6.68 -7.60 10.42
N TRP A 83 7.33 -6.62 11.06
CA TRP A 83 8.03 -5.51 10.40
C TRP A 83 9.33 -5.94 9.71
N PHE A 84 10.03 -6.96 10.23
CA PHE A 84 11.29 -7.44 9.68
C PHE A 84 11.04 -8.52 8.63
N GLN A 85 11.06 -8.12 7.37
CA GLN A 85 10.72 -8.98 6.23
C GLN A 85 11.96 -9.61 5.60
N ARG A 86 13.17 -9.24 6.07
CA ARG A 86 14.48 -9.70 5.55
C ARG A 86 14.69 -9.31 4.08
N ARG A 87 14.11 -8.18 3.65
CA ARG A 87 14.31 -7.66 2.29
C ARG A 87 15.55 -6.78 2.20
N ALA A 88 15.84 -6.05 3.27
CA ALA A 88 17.01 -5.17 3.34
C ALA A 88 17.54 -5.11 4.77
N THR A 89 18.85 -4.91 4.90
CA THR A 89 19.50 -4.68 6.20
C THR A 89 18.99 -3.42 6.88
N SER A 90 18.60 -2.40 6.11
CA SER A 90 18.03 -1.15 6.64
C SER A 90 16.74 -1.34 7.43
N GLU A 91 16.00 -2.43 7.21
CA GLU A 91 14.80 -2.73 8.01
C GLU A 91 15.10 -2.84 9.51
N LEU A 92 16.32 -3.26 9.89
CA LEU A 92 16.73 -3.44 11.28
C LEU A 92 16.94 -2.14 12.05
N TYR A 93 16.99 -0.99 11.37
CA TYR A 93 17.39 0.27 11.95
C TYR A 93 16.25 1.29 11.90
N ALA A 94 16.27 2.24 12.84
CA ALA A 94 15.29 3.32 12.93
C ALA A 94 15.57 4.44 11.91
N ASP A 95 15.90 4.05 10.67
CA ASP A 95 16.11 4.97 9.56
C ASP A 95 14.93 4.87 8.59
N ALA A 96 14.32 6.02 8.30
CA ALA A 96 13.16 6.06 7.41
C ALA A 96 13.63 5.88 5.96
N PRO A 97 12.96 5.06 5.14
CA PRO A 97 13.31 4.90 3.72
C PRO A 97 13.39 6.24 2.94
N ASP A 98 12.67 7.25 3.40
CA ASP A 98 12.61 8.57 2.76
C ASP A 98 13.87 9.42 3.01
N ALA A 99 14.64 9.15 4.07
CA ALA A 99 15.83 9.94 4.41
C ALA A 99 16.88 9.88 3.30
N ALA A 100 17.22 8.66 2.83
CA ALA A 100 18.13 8.46 1.70
C ALA A 100 17.59 9.04 0.38
N SER A 101 16.27 9.25 0.25
CA SER A 101 15.69 9.85 -0.96
C SER A 101 16.02 11.34 -1.05
N ALA A 102 16.17 12.04 0.08
CA ALA A 102 16.57 13.45 0.08
C ALA A 102 18.00 13.63 -0.48
N ASP A 103 18.95 12.80 -0.04
CA ASP A 103 20.33 12.81 -0.55
C ASP A 103 20.36 12.56 -2.06
N LEU A 104 19.55 11.62 -2.56
CA LEU A 104 19.45 11.34 -3.99
C LEU A 104 18.86 12.53 -4.77
N VAL A 105 17.89 13.24 -4.20
CA VAL A 105 17.33 14.45 -4.82
C VAL A 105 18.36 15.57 -4.83
N GLU A 106 19.13 15.77 -3.76
CA GLU A 106 20.21 16.75 -3.70
C GLU A 106 21.26 16.47 -4.78
N LEU A 107 21.67 15.21 -4.93
CA LEU A 107 22.67 14.80 -5.91
C LEU A 107 22.16 14.90 -7.36
N ALA A 108 20.90 14.54 -7.62
CA ALA A 108 20.33 14.55 -8.96
C ALA A 108 19.80 15.93 -9.39
N GLY A 109 19.39 16.75 -8.42
CA GLY A 109 18.65 18.00 -8.61
C GLY A 109 17.14 17.77 -8.78
N ALA A 110 16.33 18.56 -8.06
CA ALA A 110 14.87 18.47 -8.05
C ALA A 110 14.25 18.49 -9.45
N LYS A 111 14.70 19.40 -10.33
CA LYS A 111 14.19 19.50 -11.71
C LYS A 111 14.32 18.18 -12.47
N VAL A 112 15.46 17.50 -12.39
CA VAL A 112 15.72 16.24 -13.10
C VAL A 112 14.79 15.14 -12.59
N VAL A 113 14.59 15.09 -11.27
CA VAL A 113 13.70 14.12 -10.62
C VAL A 113 12.24 14.37 -11.02
N LEU A 114 11.80 15.64 -11.04
CA LEU A 114 10.44 16.01 -11.47
C LEU A 114 10.20 15.75 -12.96
N ASP A 115 11.18 16.01 -13.82
CA ASP A 115 11.08 15.69 -15.25
C ASP A 115 10.95 14.17 -15.46
N ARG A 116 11.67 13.36 -14.68
CA ARG A 116 11.49 11.90 -14.66
C ARG A 116 10.10 11.51 -14.18
N ALA A 117 9.60 12.15 -13.12
CA ALA A 117 8.29 11.89 -12.54
C ALA A 117 7.16 12.21 -13.52
N ARG A 118 7.22 13.36 -14.21
CA ARG A 118 6.30 13.71 -15.31
C ARG A 118 6.32 12.66 -16.42
N GLY A 119 7.52 12.20 -16.80
CA GLY A 119 7.66 11.12 -17.78
C GLY A 119 7.02 9.79 -17.33
N ARG A 120 7.09 9.44 -16.04
CA ARG A 120 6.40 8.26 -15.49
C ARG A 120 4.88 8.43 -15.51
N LEU A 121 4.39 9.61 -15.13
CA LEU A 121 2.96 9.91 -15.16
C LEU A 121 2.41 9.81 -16.60
N ALA A 122 3.10 10.42 -17.57
CA ALA A 122 2.74 10.34 -18.98
C ALA A 122 2.77 8.90 -19.54
N ALA A 123 3.61 8.03 -18.97
CA ALA A 123 3.68 6.62 -19.32
C ALA A 123 2.62 5.74 -18.61
N GLY A 124 1.66 6.34 -17.88
CA GLY A 124 0.62 5.60 -17.16
C GLY A 124 1.10 4.95 -15.86
N ASP A 125 2.18 5.46 -15.27
CA ASP A 125 2.76 4.97 -14.01
C ASP A 125 2.69 6.03 -12.89
N PRO A 126 1.46 6.35 -12.42
CA PRO A 126 1.25 7.41 -11.44
C PRO A 126 1.89 7.08 -10.08
N LEU A 127 2.04 5.80 -9.72
CA LEU A 127 2.64 5.41 -8.43
C LEU A 127 4.15 5.69 -8.38
N ARG A 128 4.89 5.42 -9.46
CA ARG A 128 6.31 5.81 -9.51
C ARG A 128 6.46 7.33 -9.64
N ALA A 129 5.57 8.00 -10.37
CA ALA A 129 5.55 9.46 -10.41
C ALA A 129 5.31 10.07 -9.01
N LEU A 130 4.36 9.52 -8.25
CA LEU A 130 4.05 9.93 -6.87
C LEU A 130 5.29 9.87 -5.99
N ARG A 131 5.97 8.71 -5.95
CA ARG A 131 7.16 8.49 -5.11
C ARG A 131 8.27 9.51 -5.40
N LEU A 132 8.51 9.81 -6.68
CA LEU A 132 9.53 10.76 -7.09
C LEU A 132 9.15 12.20 -6.71
N ALA A 133 7.88 12.57 -6.91
CA ALA A 133 7.39 13.90 -6.54
C ALA A 133 7.35 14.10 -5.01
N GLU A 134 6.98 13.07 -4.24
CA GLU A 134 7.06 13.06 -2.76
C GLU A 134 8.50 13.25 -2.27
N ALA A 135 9.47 12.58 -2.89
CA ALA A 135 10.88 12.73 -2.54
C ALA A 135 11.36 14.18 -2.75
N VAL A 136 10.98 14.81 -3.87
CA VAL A 136 11.31 16.22 -4.12
C VAL A 136 10.59 17.14 -3.13
N ALA A 137 9.31 16.91 -2.85
CA ALA A 137 8.56 17.73 -1.90
C ALA A 137 9.08 17.58 -0.45
N ALA A 138 9.64 16.43 -0.08
CA ALA A 138 10.28 16.24 1.20
C ALA A 138 11.61 17.02 1.30
N ALA A 139 12.41 17.01 0.23
CA ALA A 139 13.68 17.74 0.17
C ALA A 139 13.48 19.26 0.01
N GLU A 140 12.47 19.68 -0.75
CA GLU A 140 12.14 21.07 -1.06
C GLU A 140 10.65 21.36 -0.80
N PRO A 141 10.23 21.56 0.47
CA PRO A 141 8.82 21.72 0.84
C PRO A 141 8.09 22.92 0.18
N ALA A 142 8.84 23.91 -0.29
CA ALA A 142 8.31 25.09 -0.99
C ALA A 142 8.30 24.93 -2.53
N SER A 143 8.65 23.75 -3.06
CA SER A 143 8.70 23.50 -4.50
C SER A 143 7.28 23.47 -5.10
N ARG A 144 6.89 24.57 -5.74
CA ARG A 144 5.60 24.67 -6.45
C ARG A 144 5.50 23.65 -7.58
N ASP A 145 6.59 23.39 -8.30
CA ASP A 145 6.63 22.39 -9.36
C ASP A 145 6.34 20.98 -8.83
N ALA A 146 6.87 20.62 -7.66
CA ALA A 146 6.57 19.35 -7.01
C ALA A 146 5.11 19.30 -6.54
N ALA A 147 4.61 20.39 -5.95
CA ALA A 147 3.22 20.50 -5.53
C ALA A 147 2.24 20.35 -6.71
N SER A 148 2.46 21.05 -7.83
CA SER A 148 1.65 20.92 -9.04
C SER A 148 1.66 19.49 -9.57
N LEU A 149 2.84 18.85 -9.65
CA LEU A 149 2.90 17.45 -10.10
C LEU A 149 2.19 16.51 -9.13
N LEU A 150 2.25 16.76 -7.82
CA LEU A 150 1.51 15.97 -6.84
C LEU A 150 0.00 16.12 -7.06
N VAL A 151 -0.51 17.31 -7.38
CA VAL A 151 -1.92 17.47 -7.79
C VAL A 151 -2.24 16.56 -8.99
N ASP A 152 -1.47 16.67 -10.07
CA ASP A 152 -1.69 15.90 -11.30
C ASP A 152 -1.69 14.38 -11.04
N VAL A 153 -0.75 13.91 -10.23
CA VAL A 153 -0.62 12.49 -9.89
C VAL A 153 -1.81 11.99 -9.07
N HIS A 154 -2.29 12.76 -8.08
CA HIS A 154 -3.44 12.35 -7.27
C HIS A 154 -4.74 12.36 -8.09
N GLU A 155 -4.89 13.31 -9.02
CA GLU A 155 -6.01 13.32 -9.98
C GLU A 155 -5.97 12.10 -10.92
N ALA A 156 -4.79 11.74 -11.41
CA ALA A 156 -4.61 10.53 -12.21
C ALA A 156 -4.95 9.25 -11.42
N LEU A 157 -4.63 9.19 -10.12
CA LEU A 157 -4.99 8.07 -9.25
C LEU A 157 -6.51 8.00 -9.02
N LEU A 158 -7.21 9.13 -8.87
CA LEU A 158 -8.67 9.16 -8.82
C LEU A 158 -9.28 8.62 -10.11
N ALA A 159 -8.82 9.12 -11.26
CA ALA A 159 -9.30 8.67 -12.58
C ALA A 159 -9.00 7.18 -12.84
N ALA A 160 -7.98 6.61 -12.21
CA ALA A 160 -7.61 5.20 -12.29
C ALA A 160 -8.42 4.28 -11.33
N GLY A 161 -9.54 4.76 -10.79
CA GLY A 161 -10.43 3.97 -9.91
C GLY A 161 -10.22 4.21 -8.41
N GLY A 162 -9.43 5.23 -8.04
CA GLY A 162 -9.29 5.66 -6.65
C GLY A 162 -10.57 6.30 -6.09
N ASP A 163 -11.53 6.66 -6.94
CA ASP A 163 -12.84 7.19 -6.60
C ASP A 163 -13.82 6.12 -6.05
N VAL A 164 -13.57 4.84 -6.35
CA VAL A 164 -14.46 3.72 -5.99
C VAL A 164 -14.44 3.42 -4.49
N ASN A 165 -13.27 3.53 -3.84
CA ASN A 165 -13.13 3.25 -2.41
C ASN A 165 -13.27 4.55 -1.61
N PHE A 166 -14.15 4.55 -0.61
CA PHE A 166 -14.46 5.73 0.20
C PHE A 166 -13.23 6.37 0.86
N TRP A 167 -12.34 5.54 1.44
CA TRP A 167 -11.15 6.03 2.13
C TRP A 167 -10.07 6.52 1.15
N GLU A 168 -9.84 5.79 0.07
CA GLU A 168 -8.90 6.18 -0.98
C GLU A 168 -9.34 7.49 -1.63
N SER A 169 -10.60 7.59 -2.03
CA SER A 169 -11.20 8.79 -2.63
C SER A 169 -11.10 9.99 -1.70
N GLY A 170 -11.48 9.82 -0.42
CA GLY A 170 -11.38 10.89 0.57
C GLY A 170 -9.94 11.37 0.78
N TRP A 171 -8.98 10.44 0.86
CA TRP A 171 -7.56 10.77 1.00
C TRP A 171 -7.01 11.51 -0.21
N LEU A 172 -7.29 11.02 -1.43
CA LEU A 172 -6.79 11.64 -2.66
C LEU A 172 -7.33 13.06 -2.83
N HIS A 173 -8.62 13.31 -2.57
CA HIS A 173 -9.18 14.67 -2.58
C HIS A 173 -8.54 15.58 -1.54
N HIS A 174 -8.29 15.07 -0.33
CA HIS A 174 -7.60 15.84 0.70
C HIS A 174 -6.18 16.25 0.27
N GLN A 175 -5.42 15.32 -0.32
CA GLN A 175 -4.07 15.60 -0.83
C GLN A 175 -4.08 16.59 -1.99
N ILE A 176 -5.03 16.47 -2.92
CA ILE A 176 -5.21 17.44 -4.02
C ILE A 176 -5.44 18.85 -3.46
N ALA A 177 -6.36 19.01 -2.51
CA ALA A 177 -6.62 20.31 -1.89
C ALA A 177 -5.37 20.87 -1.17
N ARG A 178 -4.64 20.01 -0.45
CA ARG A 178 -3.39 20.39 0.23
C ARG A 178 -2.33 20.89 -0.75
N TRP A 179 -2.09 20.15 -1.83
CA TRP A 179 -1.01 20.47 -2.76
C TRP A 179 -1.36 21.64 -3.68
N ARG A 180 -2.64 21.84 -4.05
CA ARG A 180 -3.07 23.04 -4.76
C ARG A 180 -2.76 24.32 -3.98
N ALA A 181 -3.00 24.32 -2.66
CA ALA A 181 -2.68 25.47 -1.82
C ALA A 181 -1.17 25.83 -1.84
N VAL A 182 -0.29 24.85 -2.01
CA VAL A 182 1.16 25.07 -2.14
C VAL A 182 1.55 25.50 -3.56
N ALA A 183 0.91 24.92 -4.58
CA ALA A 183 1.18 25.26 -5.98
C ALA A 183 0.76 26.71 -6.32
N ASP A 184 -0.36 27.16 -5.76
CA ASP A 184 -0.95 28.47 -6.05
C ASP A 184 -0.39 29.61 -5.18
N GLY A 185 0.21 29.27 -4.03
CA GLY A 185 0.70 30.21 -3.01
C GLY A 185 2.10 30.71 -3.28
#